data_AF-A0A8R1ILE4-F1
#
_entry.id   AF-A0A8R1ILE4-F1
#
_cell.length_a   1.000
_cell.length_b   1.000
_cell.length_c   1.000
_cell.angle_alpha   90.00
_cell.angle_beta   90.00
_cell.angle_gamma   90.00
#
_symmetry.space_group_name_H-M   'P 1'
#
loop_
_entity.id
_entity.type
_entity.pdbx_description
1 polymer ?
#
loop_
_entity_poly.entity_id
_entity_poly.type
_entity_poly.pdbx_seq_one_letter_code
_entity_poly.pdbx_strand_id
1 'polypeptide(L)'
;MMHSPTINVGGRKRKPVGRAQVGARKSSEAFGKPGAVEKKGREGENWCEKVESWYAEAEKLKERKGASSWENRSDTRTNTSRRSEVKDMMDGMRRMMRAQALPEPGVFDGEGDFGEFKRAFLLKYNNVTEGPEEMVAILEDKFLKGPAKTLFKTLPNRHNRSIKSLFEEFEQKLRKRQGDSRTKALNEFENLRKSPNQKMWEYLIDVEKWSRKAYPGVDEGNLSQMRTTKLMMAVKDNENLHNLLIMKRLDYSIEKQYENLKNVVLQQEQEKRQSLKKVRSESKSLRDTLFC
;
A
#
# COMPACT_ATOMS: atom_id res chain seq x y z
N MET A 1 -62.73 -23.21 48.62
CA MET A 1 -63.01 -22.75 47.24
C MET A 1 -62.39 -21.38 47.07
N MET A 2 -61.53 -21.26 46.04
CA MET A 2 -61.14 -20.05 45.29
C MET A 2 -60.60 -18.80 46.02
N HIS A 3 -59.27 -18.69 45.93
CA HIS A 3 -58.40 -17.53 45.72
C HIS A 3 -58.97 -16.10 45.73
N SER A 4 -58.35 -15.27 46.59
CA SER A 4 -57.82 -13.93 46.27
C SER A 4 -56.82 -13.53 47.36
N PRO A 5 -55.64 -13.00 47.01
CA PRO A 5 -54.92 -12.15 47.94
C PRO A 5 -54.57 -10.79 47.32
N THR A 6 -55.11 -9.74 47.93
CA THR A 6 -54.60 -8.37 47.84
C THR A 6 -54.17 -7.98 49.25
N ILE A 7 -52.86 -7.86 49.52
CA ILE A 7 -52.37 -7.18 50.73
C ILE A 7 -51.27 -6.19 50.37
N ASN A 8 -51.37 -5.10 51.13
CA ASN A 8 -50.92 -3.75 50.93
C ASN A 8 -49.44 -3.51 51.29
N VAL A 9 -49.00 -2.34 50.83
CA VAL A 9 -47.73 -1.64 50.93
C VAL A 9 -47.31 -1.35 52.39
N GLY A 10 -46.01 -1.49 52.69
CA GLY A 10 -45.42 -1.02 53.94
C GLY A 10 -43.89 -0.98 53.88
N GLY A 11 -43.32 0.22 53.70
CA GLY A 11 -41.90 0.43 53.48
C GLY A 11 -41.01 0.37 54.73
N ARG A 12 -39.70 0.19 54.52
CA ARG A 12 -38.65 0.57 55.46
C ARG A 12 -37.38 1.01 54.70
N LYS A 13 -37.04 2.29 54.88
CA LYS A 13 -35.72 2.88 54.58
C LYS A 13 -34.66 2.33 55.55
N ARG A 14 -33.41 2.16 55.09
CA ARG A 14 -32.18 2.58 55.82
C ARG A 14 -30.90 2.45 54.96
N LYS A 15 -30.25 3.62 54.84
CA LYS A 15 -28.85 4.05 54.56
C LYS A 15 -27.76 3.01 54.23
N PRO A 16 -26.82 3.39 53.34
CA PRO A 16 -25.41 3.07 53.49
C PRO A 16 -24.59 4.24 54.07
N VAL A 17 -23.55 3.86 54.82
CA VAL A 17 -22.58 4.67 55.58
C VAL A 17 -21.38 5.02 54.69
N GLY A 18 -20.80 6.21 54.86
CA GLY A 18 -19.57 6.70 54.17
C GLY A 18 -18.28 6.00 54.64
N ARG A 19 -17.05 6.42 54.33
CA ARG A 19 -16.44 7.61 53.72
C ARG A 19 -14.94 7.25 53.58
N ALA A 20 -14.26 7.66 52.51
CA ALA A 20 -12.83 8.05 52.59
C ALA A 20 -12.42 8.86 51.35
N GLN A 21 -12.40 10.18 51.54
CA GLN A 21 -11.72 11.17 50.69
C GLN A 21 -10.21 11.09 50.92
N VAL A 22 -9.41 11.11 49.86
CA VAL A 22 -8.00 11.49 49.92
C VAL A 22 -7.85 12.80 49.15
N GLY A 23 -7.36 13.81 49.87
CA GLY A 23 -7.43 15.22 49.51
C GLY A 23 -6.39 15.68 48.51
N ALA A 24 -6.79 16.72 47.77
CA ALA A 24 -5.92 17.60 47.01
C ALA A 24 -4.98 18.37 47.94
N ARG A 25 -3.68 18.33 47.64
CA ARG A 25 -2.70 19.32 48.10
C ARG A 25 -2.11 20.00 46.87
N LYS A 26 -2.36 21.31 46.77
CA LYS A 26 -1.61 22.24 45.91
C LYS A 26 -0.23 22.45 46.55
N SER A 27 0.83 22.33 45.75
CA SER A 27 2.10 22.98 46.02
C SER A 27 2.59 23.61 44.72
N SER A 28 2.64 24.94 44.73
CA SER A 28 3.42 25.78 43.84
C SER A 28 4.91 25.51 44.07
N GLU A 29 5.71 25.45 42.99
CA GLU A 29 6.94 26.26 42.80
C GLU A 29 7.75 25.81 41.57
N ALA A 30 8.30 26.82 40.88
CA ALA A 30 9.46 26.81 40.00
C ALA A 30 9.42 25.99 38.69
N PHE A 31 8.83 26.57 37.64
CA PHE A 31 9.20 26.28 36.25
C PHE A 31 10.55 26.94 35.93
N GLY A 32 11.62 26.14 35.92
CA GLY A 32 12.86 26.44 35.21
C GLY A 32 12.68 26.24 33.70
N LYS A 33 13.13 27.21 32.92
CA LYS A 33 13.14 27.19 31.45
C LYS A 33 13.84 25.93 30.89
N PRO A 34 13.24 25.18 29.95
CA PRO A 34 14.00 24.39 29.00
C PRO A 34 14.27 25.22 27.75
N GLY A 35 15.51 25.17 27.29
CA GLY A 35 16.00 25.84 26.10
C GLY A 35 15.21 25.49 24.84
N ALA A 36 15.18 26.46 23.93
CA ALA A 36 14.56 26.37 22.62
C ALA A 36 15.10 25.16 21.83
N VAL A 37 14.24 24.15 21.66
CA VAL A 37 14.35 23.22 20.54
C VAL A 37 13.55 23.83 19.40
N GLU A 38 14.29 24.25 18.39
CA GLU A 38 13.83 24.81 17.13
C GLU A 38 12.78 23.89 16.47
N LYS A 39 11.51 24.29 16.58
CA LYS A 39 10.40 23.68 15.83
C LYS A 39 10.56 24.09 14.37
N LYS A 40 11.15 23.21 13.56
CA LYS A 40 11.03 23.31 12.10
C LYS A 40 9.56 23.09 11.74
N GLY A 41 8.92 24.16 11.27
CA GLY A 41 7.51 24.21 10.90
C GLY A 41 7.13 23.09 9.95
N ARG A 42 6.05 22.39 10.30
CA ARG A 42 5.34 21.45 9.45
C ARG A 42 4.44 22.27 8.51
N GLU A 43 5.03 22.86 7.48
CA GLU A 43 4.30 23.40 6.33
C GLU A 43 4.13 22.26 5.31
N GLY A 44 3.17 21.38 5.59
CA GLY A 44 2.60 20.52 4.57
C GLY A 44 1.67 21.38 3.71
N GLU A 45 2.26 22.22 2.85
CA GLU A 45 1.50 22.90 1.80
C GLU A 45 0.75 21.83 0.99
N ASN A 46 -0.54 22.03 0.73
CA ASN A 46 -1.31 21.15 -0.15
C ASN A 46 -0.79 21.31 -1.58
N TRP A 47 0.27 20.57 -1.90
CA TRP A 47 0.91 20.56 -3.21
C TRP A 47 -0.04 20.10 -4.32
N CYS A 48 -1.11 19.35 -3.99
CA CYS A 48 -2.12 18.93 -4.96
C CYS A 48 -2.98 20.11 -5.42
N GLU A 49 -3.43 20.97 -4.50
CA GLU A 49 -4.18 22.20 -4.83
C GLU A 49 -3.33 23.20 -5.64
N LYS A 50 -2.04 23.31 -5.32
CA LYS A 50 -1.10 24.19 -6.04
C LYS A 50 -0.87 23.71 -7.48
N VAL A 51 -0.83 22.40 -7.69
CA VAL A 51 -0.69 21.78 -9.02
C VAL A 51 -1.99 21.89 -9.83
N GLU A 52 -3.16 21.65 -9.21
CA GLU A 52 -4.47 21.92 -9.82
C GLU A 52 -4.59 23.38 -10.29
N SER A 53 -4.11 24.31 -9.46
CA SER A 53 -4.03 25.74 -9.81
C SER A 53 -3.14 26.00 -11.03
N TRP A 54 -1.97 25.37 -11.10
CA TRP A 54 -1.09 25.48 -12.28
C TRP A 54 -1.71 24.88 -13.55
N TYR A 55 -2.51 23.81 -13.43
CA TYR A 55 -3.28 23.26 -14.54
C TYR A 55 -4.37 24.21 -15.02
N ALA A 56 -5.14 24.81 -14.09
CA ALA A 56 -6.18 25.78 -14.41
C ALA A 56 -5.60 27.05 -15.05
N GLU A 57 -4.42 27.48 -14.61
CA GLU A 57 -3.72 28.64 -15.18
C GLU A 57 -3.17 28.35 -16.58
N ALA A 58 -2.65 27.14 -16.83
CA ALA A 58 -2.24 26.71 -18.17
C ALA A 58 -3.43 26.61 -19.16
N GLU A 59 -4.61 26.24 -18.67
CA GLU A 59 -5.84 26.17 -19.46
C GLU A 59 -6.38 27.57 -19.81
N LYS A 60 -6.39 28.50 -18.84
CA LYS A 60 -6.68 29.93 -19.08
C LYS A 60 -5.72 30.58 -20.10
N LEU A 61 -4.46 30.16 -20.11
CA LEU A 61 -3.46 30.62 -21.08
C LEU A 61 -3.74 30.10 -22.51
N LYS A 62 -4.33 28.91 -22.65
CA LYS A 62 -4.82 28.40 -23.94
C LYS A 62 -6.07 29.12 -24.41
N GLU A 63 -7.03 29.41 -23.53
CA GLU A 63 -8.24 30.18 -23.87
C GLU A 63 -7.94 31.63 -24.25
N ARG A 64 -6.99 32.29 -23.57
CA ARG A 64 -6.54 33.67 -23.92
C ARG A 64 -5.91 33.79 -25.29
N LYS A 65 -5.30 32.71 -25.83
CA LYS A 65 -4.80 32.68 -27.21
C LYS A 65 -5.93 32.48 -28.24
N GLY A 66 -7.06 31.90 -27.84
CA GLY A 66 -8.26 31.75 -28.69
C GLY A 66 -9.15 33.00 -28.76
N ALA A 67 -9.06 33.90 -27.77
CA ALA A 67 -9.94 35.08 -27.66
C ALA A 67 -9.33 36.41 -28.16
N SER A 68 -8.14 36.41 -28.79
CA SER A 68 -7.53 37.63 -29.34
C SER A 68 -7.89 37.84 -30.81
N SER A 69 -9.14 38.25 -31.02
CA SER A 69 -9.69 38.91 -32.21
C SER A 69 -10.68 39.88 -31.56
N TRP A 70 -10.55 41.20 -31.56
CA TRP A 70 -10.37 42.18 -32.62
C TRP A 70 -10.05 43.52 -31.92
N GLU A 71 -8.95 44.21 -32.23
CA GLU A 71 -8.83 45.70 -32.28
C GLU A 71 -7.39 46.16 -32.49
N ASN A 72 -7.14 46.65 -33.70
CA ASN A 72 -6.42 47.89 -34.06
C ASN A 72 -5.64 47.72 -35.38
N ARG A 73 -6.24 48.28 -36.44
CA ARG A 73 -5.57 48.98 -37.56
C ARG A 73 -4.52 49.95 -36.96
N SER A 74 -3.31 50.18 -37.47
CA SER A 74 -2.62 49.91 -38.73
C SER A 74 -1.11 49.92 -38.48
N ASP A 75 -0.36 49.52 -39.51
CA ASP A 75 1.08 49.72 -39.76
C ASP A 75 2.10 48.71 -39.19
N THR A 76 2.94 48.21 -40.11
CA THR A 76 4.07 47.26 -39.99
C THR A 76 3.74 45.75 -40.08
N ARG A 77 3.21 45.34 -41.24
CA ARG A 77 2.75 43.96 -41.51
C ARG A 77 3.82 42.91 -41.85
N THR A 78 5.10 43.15 -41.55
CA THR A 78 6.19 42.18 -41.84
C THR A 78 7.07 41.84 -40.64
N ASN A 79 7.17 42.72 -39.62
CA ASN A 79 8.03 42.50 -38.45
C ASN A 79 7.30 41.78 -37.30
N THR A 80 5.97 41.95 -37.20
CA THR A 80 5.16 41.37 -36.12
C THR A 80 4.98 39.86 -36.24
N SER A 81 4.85 39.30 -37.46
CA SER A 81 4.72 37.83 -37.66
C SER A 81 6.03 37.09 -37.36
N ARG A 82 7.18 37.64 -37.79
CA ARG A 82 8.49 37.09 -37.44
C ARG A 82 8.76 37.16 -35.93
N ARG A 83 8.33 38.24 -35.25
CA ARG A 83 8.46 38.38 -33.80
C ARG A 83 7.55 37.41 -33.03
N SER A 84 6.36 37.10 -33.54
CA SER A 84 5.48 36.07 -32.94
C SER A 84 6.02 34.66 -33.15
N GLU A 85 6.55 34.34 -34.33
CA GLU A 85 7.15 33.04 -34.64
C GLU A 85 8.40 32.79 -33.78
N VAL A 86 9.31 33.76 -33.67
CA VAL A 86 10.50 33.66 -32.80
C VAL A 86 10.10 33.53 -31.32
N LYS A 87 9.02 34.18 -30.89
CA LYS A 87 8.51 34.06 -29.52
C LYS A 87 7.93 32.67 -29.25
N ASP A 88 7.12 32.12 -30.16
CA ASP A 88 6.57 30.76 -30.02
C ASP A 88 7.69 29.69 -30.08
N MET A 89 8.72 29.89 -30.91
CA MET A 89 9.92 29.05 -30.93
C MET A 89 10.70 29.12 -29.61
N MET A 90 10.95 30.32 -29.06
CA MET A 90 11.60 30.48 -27.76
C MET A 90 10.76 29.88 -26.61
N ASP A 91 9.43 29.97 -26.69
CA ASP A 91 8.53 29.36 -25.71
C ASP A 91 8.49 27.83 -25.83
N GLY A 92 8.63 27.27 -27.04
CA GLY A 92 8.84 25.84 -27.27
C GLY A 92 10.17 25.35 -26.71
N MET A 93 11.25 26.09 -26.97
CA MET A 93 12.60 25.80 -26.47
C MET A 93 12.68 25.87 -24.93
N ARG A 94 12.02 26.86 -24.31
CA ARG A 94 11.89 26.95 -22.84
C ARG A 94 11.12 25.77 -22.25
N ARG A 95 10.05 25.30 -22.91
CA ARG A 95 9.29 24.11 -22.49
C ARG A 95 10.14 22.85 -22.59
N MET A 96 10.89 22.69 -23.68
CA MET A 96 11.82 21.58 -23.89
C MET A 96 12.95 21.55 -22.85
N MET A 97 13.60 22.69 -22.58
CA MET A 97 14.64 22.80 -21.54
C MET A 97 14.13 22.43 -20.15
N ARG A 98 12.92 22.86 -19.78
CA ARG A 98 12.32 22.49 -18.49
C ARG A 98 12.00 20.99 -18.41
N ALA A 99 11.50 20.38 -19.47
CA ALA A 99 11.18 18.96 -19.49
C ALA A 99 12.40 18.04 -19.46
N GLN A 100 13.55 18.50 -20.00
CA GLN A 100 14.82 17.78 -19.89
C GLN A 100 15.41 17.81 -18.47
N ALA A 101 15.06 18.81 -17.66
CA ALA A 101 15.47 18.89 -16.27
C ALA A 101 14.60 18.04 -15.32
N LEU A 102 13.53 17.42 -15.82
CA LEU A 102 12.63 16.58 -15.03
C LEU A 102 13.08 15.11 -15.03
N PRO A 103 12.99 14.42 -13.88
CA PRO A 103 13.21 12.98 -13.81
C PRO A 103 12.34 12.23 -14.84
N GLU A 104 12.89 11.19 -15.45
CA GLU A 104 12.09 10.32 -16.32
C GLU A 104 11.02 9.62 -15.48
N PRO A 105 9.76 9.57 -15.94
CA PRO A 105 8.75 8.78 -15.25
C PRO A 105 9.19 7.31 -15.19
N GLY A 106 8.99 6.67 -14.04
CA GLY A 106 9.21 5.22 -13.94
C GLY A 106 8.26 4.46 -14.88
N VAL A 107 8.64 3.24 -15.26
CA VAL A 107 7.75 2.36 -16.00
C VAL A 107 6.70 1.78 -15.05
N PHE A 108 5.43 1.83 -15.43
CA PHE A 108 4.30 1.34 -14.64
C PHE A 108 3.76 0.02 -15.21
N ASP A 109 3.76 -1.03 -14.39
CA ASP A 109 3.29 -2.37 -14.75
C ASP A 109 1.90 -2.71 -14.18
N GLY A 110 1.37 -1.85 -13.31
CA GLY A 110 0.10 -2.04 -12.63
C GLY A 110 0.23 -2.16 -11.11
N GLU A 111 1.45 -2.21 -10.57
CA GLU A 111 1.73 -2.18 -9.14
C GLU A 111 2.36 -0.82 -8.73
N GLY A 112 2.10 -0.36 -7.50
CA GLY A 112 2.62 0.91 -6.97
C GLY A 112 1.64 2.10 -7.01
N ASP A 113 2.15 3.30 -6.70
CA ASP A 113 1.35 4.54 -6.69
C ASP A 113 1.16 5.10 -8.10
N PHE A 114 0.02 4.77 -8.71
CA PHE A 114 -0.37 5.32 -10.00
C PHE A 114 -0.47 6.86 -9.98
N GLY A 115 -0.77 7.46 -8.83
CA GLY A 115 -0.83 8.91 -8.67
C GLY A 115 0.54 9.57 -8.88
N GLU A 116 1.60 8.99 -8.32
CA GLU A 116 2.98 9.45 -8.54
C GLU A 116 3.40 9.33 -10.00
N PHE A 117 3.14 8.16 -10.60
CA PHE A 117 3.39 7.93 -12.01
C PHE A 117 2.66 8.94 -12.91
N LYS A 118 1.36 9.14 -12.69
CA LYS A 118 0.51 10.10 -13.42
C LYS A 118 1.07 11.52 -13.32
N ARG A 119 1.48 11.94 -12.11
CA ARG A 119 2.10 13.26 -11.88
C ARG A 119 3.40 13.42 -12.66
N ALA A 120 4.33 12.46 -12.54
CA ALA A 120 5.63 12.53 -13.21
C ALA A 120 5.49 12.52 -14.74
N PHE A 121 4.62 11.66 -15.27
CA PHE A 121 4.35 11.56 -16.70
C PHE A 121 3.76 12.85 -17.26
N LEU A 122 2.73 13.40 -16.62
CA LEU A 122 2.12 14.64 -17.08
C LEU A 122 3.08 15.83 -16.94
N LEU A 123 3.87 15.91 -15.87
CA LEU A 123 4.81 17.02 -15.68
C LEU A 123 5.84 17.09 -16.82
N LYS A 124 6.31 15.94 -17.32
CA LYS A 124 7.31 15.85 -18.40
C LYS A 124 6.70 16.03 -19.79
N TYR A 125 5.58 15.38 -20.08
CA TYR A 125 5.06 15.30 -21.45
C TYR A 125 3.94 16.32 -21.76
N ASN A 126 3.29 16.92 -20.74
CA ASN A 126 2.17 17.86 -20.96
C ASN A 126 2.51 19.08 -21.81
N ASN A 127 3.76 19.53 -21.77
CA ASN A 127 4.20 20.74 -22.45
C ASN A 127 5.08 20.46 -23.68
N VAL A 128 5.42 19.19 -23.95
CA VAL A 128 6.39 18.78 -24.98
C VAL A 128 5.73 18.15 -26.19
N THR A 129 4.59 17.48 -26.01
CA THR A 129 3.89 16.81 -27.12
C THR A 129 2.92 17.74 -27.82
N GLU A 130 2.81 17.63 -29.14
CA GLU A 130 1.99 18.52 -29.97
C GLU A 130 0.50 18.09 -30.00
N GLY A 131 0.20 16.83 -29.64
CA GLY A 131 -1.18 16.31 -29.60
C GLY A 131 -1.41 15.17 -28.60
N PRO A 132 -2.69 14.90 -28.24
CA PRO A 132 -3.05 13.83 -27.30
C PRO A 132 -2.73 12.44 -27.84
N GLU A 133 -2.71 12.25 -29.16
CA GLU A 133 -2.33 10.99 -29.81
C GLU A 133 -0.86 10.61 -29.53
N GLU A 134 0.04 11.59 -29.66
CA GLU A 134 1.47 11.39 -29.43
C GLU A 134 1.77 11.05 -27.95
N MET A 135 1.08 11.71 -27.02
CA MET A 135 1.16 11.36 -25.60
C MET A 135 0.74 9.93 -25.32
N VAL A 136 -0.35 9.49 -25.93
CA VAL A 136 -0.91 8.14 -25.73
C VAL A 136 0.06 7.10 -26.29
N ALA A 137 0.68 7.37 -27.46
CA ALA A 137 1.69 6.50 -28.03
C ALA A 137 2.93 6.38 -27.13
N ILE A 138 3.45 7.51 -26.61
CA ILE A 138 4.60 7.51 -25.70
C ILE A 138 4.27 6.78 -24.40
N LEU A 139 3.09 7.03 -23.83
CA LEU A 139 2.61 6.37 -22.62
C LEU A 139 2.57 4.85 -22.80
N GLU A 140 1.92 4.38 -23.88
CA GLU A 140 1.72 2.96 -24.14
C GLU A 140 3.04 2.23 -24.47
N ASP A 141 3.93 2.87 -25.21
CA ASP A 141 5.15 2.22 -25.69
C ASP A 141 6.26 2.21 -24.64
N LYS A 142 6.49 3.34 -23.96
CA LYS A 142 7.63 3.51 -23.06
C LYS A 142 7.30 3.32 -21.59
N PHE A 143 6.10 3.70 -21.16
CA PHE A 143 5.80 3.88 -19.74
C PHE A 143 4.81 2.87 -19.17
N LEU A 144 4.08 2.13 -20.01
CA LEU A 144 3.20 1.05 -19.57
C LEU A 144 3.79 -0.32 -19.94
N LYS A 145 3.81 -1.25 -18.99
CA LYS A 145 4.20 -2.65 -19.22
C LYS A 145 3.16 -3.63 -18.68
N GLY A 146 3.27 -4.89 -19.13
CA GLY A 146 2.55 -6.03 -18.56
C GLY A 146 1.03 -5.82 -18.41
N PRO A 147 0.47 -6.08 -17.21
CA PRO A 147 -0.96 -5.92 -16.92
C PRO A 147 -1.47 -4.50 -17.17
N ALA A 148 -0.71 -3.46 -16.81
CA ALA A 148 -1.08 -2.06 -17.03
C ALA A 148 -1.24 -1.73 -18.52
N LYS A 149 -0.28 -2.12 -19.37
CA LYS A 149 -0.37 -1.92 -20.83
C LYS A 149 -1.58 -2.63 -21.42
N THR A 150 -1.84 -3.85 -20.98
CA THR A 150 -2.99 -4.64 -21.45
C THR A 150 -4.31 -3.98 -21.05
N LEU A 151 -4.39 -3.50 -19.81
CA LEU A 151 -5.58 -2.81 -19.29
C LEU A 151 -5.83 -1.48 -20.03
N PHE A 152 -4.77 -0.71 -20.29
CA PHE A 152 -4.87 0.55 -21.01
C PHE A 152 -5.33 0.36 -22.46
N LYS A 153 -4.86 -0.69 -23.14
CA LYS A 153 -5.32 -1.07 -24.50
C LYS A 153 -6.82 -1.36 -24.58
N THR A 154 -7.46 -1.77 -23.48
CA THR A 154 -8.92 -2.02 -23.44
C THR A 154 -9.77 -0.75 -23.39
N LEU A 155 -9.15 0.44 -23.27
CA LEU A 155 -9.88 1.71 -23.24
C LEU A 155 -10.37 2.09 -24.65
N PRO A 156 -11.66 2.41 -24.82
CA PRO A 156 -12.22 2.82 -26.10
C PRO A 156 -11.74 4.23 -26.49
N ASN A 157 -11.56 4.48 -27.80
CA ASN A 157 -11.24 5.79 -28.36
C ASN A 157 -9.99 6.47 -27.75
N ARG A 158 -8.99 5.68 -27.40
CA ARG A 158 -7.77 6.12 -26.70
C ARG A 158 -6.94 7.20 -27.41
N HIS A 159 -6.98 7.28 -28.74
CA HIS A 159 -6.24 8.31 -29.48
C HIS A 159 -7.07 9.57 -29.77
N ASN A 160 -8.39 9.54 -29.53
CA ASN A 160 -9.33 10.62 -29.84
C ASN A 160 -9.94 11.26 -28.57
N ARG A 161 -9.32 11.03 -27.42
CA ARG A 161 -9.76 11.56 -26.11
C ARG A 161 -8.62 12.29 -25.44
N SER A 162 -8.93 13.17 -24.50
CA SER A 162 -7.93 13.83 -23.68
C SER A 162 -7.23 12.80 -22.78
N ILE A 163 -5.91 12.98 -22.59
CA ILE A 163 -5.11 12.12 -21.70
C ILE A 163 -5.64 12.10 -20.26
N LYS A 164 -6.25 13.22 -19.81
CA LYS A 164 -6.89 13.37 -18.49
C LYS A 164 -8.02 12.35 -18.30
N SER A 165 -8.96 12.31 -19.25
CA SER A 165 -10.11 11.39 -19.22
C SER A 165 -9.67 9.92 -19.28
N LEU A 166 -8.64 9.62 -20.08
CA LEU A 166 -8.08 8.27 -20.16
C LEU A 166 -7.45 7.84 -18.84
N PHE A 167 -6.71 8.73 -18.17
CA PHE A 167 -6.13 8.41 -16.88
C PHE A 167 -7.17 8.21 -15.78
N GLU A 168 -8.28 8.94 -15.78
CA GLU A 168 -9.38 8.72 -14.84
C GLU A 168 -10.02 7.34 -15.02
N GLU A 169 -10.38 6.97 -16.25
CA GLU A 169 -10.96 5.65 -16.54
C GLU A 169 -9.96 4.52 -16.25
N PHE A 170 -8.69 4.73 -16.61
CA PHE A 170 -7.60 3.79 -16.34
C PHE A 170 -7.40 3.57 -14.84
N GLU A 171 -7.34 4.64 -14.05
CA GLU A 171 -7.22 4.59 -12.60
C GLU A 171 -8.42 3.89 -11.95
N GLN A 172 -9.63 4.13 -12.45
CA GLN A 172 -10.83 3.44 -11.95
C GLN A 172 -10.76 1.92 -12.22
N LYS A 173 -10.29 1.51 -13.41
CA LYS A 173 -10.10 0.09 -13.75
C LYS A 173 -8.96 -0.55 -12.96
N LEU A 174 -7.86 0.18 -12.72
CA LEU A 174 -6.76 -0.26 -11.86
C LEU A 174 -7.26 -0.49 -10.44
N ARG A 175 -8.00 0.46 -9.87
CA ARG A 175 -8.55 0.38 -8.50
C ARG A 175 -9.49 -0.81 -8.33
N LYS A 176 -10.35 -1.09 -9.31
CA LYS A 176 -11.22 -2.28 -9.30
C LYS A 176 -10.38 -3.56 -9.27
N ARG A 177 -9.43 -3.72 -10.20
CA ARG A 177 -8.55 -4.91 -10.25
C ARG A 177 -7.67 -5.08 -9.01
N GLN A 178 -7.07 -4.00 -8.52
CA GLN A 178 -6.23 -4.03 -7.32
C GLN A 178 -7.06 -4.27 -6.05
N GLY A 179 -8.24 -3.66 -5.95
CA GLY A 179 -9.19 -3.89 -4.86
C GLY A 179 -9.64 -5.35 -4.80
N ASP A 180 -9.94 -5.95 -5.94
CA ASP A 180 -10.29 -7.37 -6.04
C ASP A 180 -9.10 -8.26 -5.67
N SER A 181 -7.90 -7.93 -6.15
CA SER A 181 -6.68 -8.68 -5.85
C SER A 181 -6.30 -8.61 -4.37
N ARG A 182 -6.43 -7.43 -3.73
CA ARG A 182 -6.15 -7.26 -2.30
C ARG A 182 -7.18 -7.95 -1.44
N THR A 183 -8.47 -7.80 -1.77
CA THR A 183 -9.56 -8.49 -1.07
C THR A 183 -9.39 -10.01 -1.17
N LYS A 184 -9.04 -10.51 -2.36
CA LYS A 184 -8.69 -11.91 -2.55
C LYS A 184 -7.50 -12.31 -1.68
N ALA A 185 -6.40 -11.56 -1.71
CA ALA A 185 -5.22 -11.86 -0.93
C ALA A 185 -5.49 -11.87 0.58
N LEU A 186 -6.32 -10.95 1.07
CA LEU A 186 -6.75 -10.90 2.46
C LEU A 186 -7.54 -12.16 2.83
N ASN A 187 -8.54 -12.52 2.03
CA ASN A 187 -9.33 -13.73 2.25
C ASN A 187 -8.47 -15.01 2.23
N GLU A 188 -7.53 -15.11 1.29
CA GLU A 188 -6.59 -16.23 1.21
C GLU A 188 -5.68 -16.26 2.45
N PHE A 189 -5.14 -15.12 2.87
CA PHE A 189 -4.28 -15.05 4.05
C PHE A 189 -5.03 -15.40 5.33
N GLU A 190 -6.22 -14.85 5.56
CA GLU A 190 -7.02 -15.08 6.77
C GLU A 190 -7.40 -16.55 6.90
N ASN A 191 -7.83 -17.18 5.80
CA ASN A 191 -8.24 -18.58 5.78
C ASN A 191 -7.08 -19.57 5.64
N LEU A 192 -5.85 -19.09 5.41
CA LEU A 192 -4.68 -19.93 5.24
C LEU A 192 -4.43 -20.82 6.47
N ARG A 193 -4.49 -22.13 6.26
CA ARG A 193 -4.20 -23.19 7.23
C ARG A 193 -3.33 -24.25 6.59
N LYS A 194 -2.43 -24.85 7.38
CA LYS A 194 -1.57 -25.92 6.89
C LYS A 194 -2.42 -27.16 6.63
N SER A 195 -2.35 -27.69 5.41
CA SER A 195 -3.01 -28.96 5.10
C SER A 195 -2.25 -30.15 5.72
N PRO A 196 -2.93 -31.26 6.08
CA PRO A 196 -2.29 -32.41 6.73
C PRO A 196 -1.11 -32.98 5.94
N ASN A 197 -1.25 -33.06 4.61
CA ASN A 197 -0.25 -33.63 3.70
C ASN A 197 0.71 -32.58 3.09
N GLN A 198 0.53 -31.30 3.38
CA GLN A 198 1.39 -30.23 2.88
C GLN A 198 2.69 -30.19 3.66
N LYS A 199 3.82 -30.01 2.97
CA LYS A 199 5.12 -29.83 3.63
C LYS A 199 5.18 -28.46 4.30
N MET A 200 5.90 -28.34 5.41
CA MET A 200 5.97 -27.08 6.14
C MET A 200 6.55 -25.95 5.28
N TRP A 201 7.61 -26.21 4.51
CA TRP A 201 8.22 -25.18 3.67
C TRP A 201 7.26 -24.64 2.59
N GLU A 202 6.39 -25.49 2.03
CA GLU A 202 5.35 -25.08 1.06
C GLU A 202 4.35 -24.13 1.73
N TYR A 203 3.89 -24.49 2.92
CA TYR A 203 2.99 -23.65 3.72
C TYR A 203 3.60 -22.28 4.05
N LEU A 204 4.87 -22.25 4.43
CA LEU A 204 5.56 -21.00 4.78
C LEU A 204 5.71 -20.06 3.58
N ILE A 205 5.97 -20.60 2.38
CA ILE A 205 5.96 -19.81 1.14
C ILE A 205 4.60 -19.15 0.92
N ASP A 206 3.50 -19.89 1.12
CA ASP A 206 2.15 -19.34 0.98
C ASP A 206 1.88 -18.24 2.03
N VAL A 207 2.33 -18.42 3.27
CA VAL A 207 2.22 -17.41 4.34
C VAL A 207 2.94 -16.11 3.95
N GLU A 208 4.17 -16.21 3.45
CA GLU A 208 4.96 -15.05 3.02
C GLU A 208 4.36 -14.35 1.80
N LYS A 209 3.95 -15.14 0.81
CA LYS A 209 3.32 -14.65 -0.42
C LYS A 209 2.02 -13.89 -0.13
N TRP A 210 1.11 -14.49 0.63
CA TRP A 210 -0.20 -13.90 0.87
C TRP A 210 -0.15 -12.75 1.86
N SER A 211 0.70 -12.80 2.91
CA SER A 211 0.89 -11.67 3.82
C SER A 211 1.39 -10.42 3.10
N ARG A 212 2.37 -10.55 2.21
CA ARG A 212 2.88 -9.43 1.40
C ARG A 212 1.81 -8.84 0.50
N LYS A 213 0.98 -9.69 -0.13
CA LYS A 213 -0.08 -9.25 -1.06
C LYS A 213 -1.29 -8.65 -0.35
N ALA A 214 -1.66 -9.15 0.83
CA ALA A 214 -2.81 -8.66 1.59
C ALA A 214 -2.52 -7.30 2.25
N TYR A 215 -1.27 -7.07 2.65
CA TYR A 215 -0.85 -5.92 3.44
C TYR A 215 0.32 -5.16 2.79
N PRO A 216 0.14 -4.59 1.58
CA PRO A 216 1.15 -3.72 0.99
C PRO A 216 1.31 -2.47 1.86
N GLY A 217 2.53 -2.19 2.33
CA GLY A 217 2.86 -1.02 3.14
C GLY A 217 2.77 -1.19 4.66
N VAL A 218 2.43 -2.38 5.15
CA VAL A 218 2.62 -2.71 6.57
C VAL A 218 4.10 -2.96 6.85
N ASP A 219 4.59 -2.52 8.00
CA ASP A 219 5.98 -2.69 8.41
C ASP A 219 6.35 -4.17 8.66
N GLU A 220 7.64 -4.47 8.56
CA GLU A 220 8.12 -5.85 8.66
C GLU A 220 7.93 -6.45 10.06
N GLY A 221 7.87 -5.62 11.12
CA GLY A 221 7.61 -6.06 12.48
C GLY A 221 6.20 -6.64 12.61
N ASN A 222 5.20 -5.89 12.16
CA ASN A 222 3.82 -6.33 12.14
C ASN A 222 3.62 -7.55 11.22
N LEU A 223 4.26 -7.58 10.04
CA LEU A 223 4.24 -8.76 9.18
C LEU A 223 4.84 -9.99 9.89
N SER A 224 5.97 -9.84 10.58
CA SER A 224 6.59 -10.92 11.36
C SER A 224 5.63 -11.46 12.43
N GLN A 225 4.91 -10.61 13.17
CA GLN A 225 3.92 -11.05 14.15
C GLN A 225 2.78 -11.86 13.52
N MET A 226 2.23 -11.38 12.41
CA MET A 226 1.14 -12.04 11.70
C MET A 226 1.57 -13.40 11.15
N ARG A 227 2.75 -13.46 10.54
CA ARG A 227 3.33 -14.72 10.03
C ARG A 227 3.67 -15.68 11.17
N THR A 228 4.19 -15.18 12.28
CA THR A 228 4.45 -15.97 13.51
C THR A 228 3.15 -16.58 14.02
N THR A 229 2.06 -15.82 14.06
CA THR A 229 0.74 -16.33 14.48
C THR A 229 0.27 -17.48 13.58
N LYS A 230 0.41 -17.33 12.25
CA LYS A 230 0.12 -18.41 11.28
C LYS A 230 0.97 -19.66 11.53
N LEU A 231 2.26 -19.48 11.78
CA LEU A 231 3.17 -20.58 12.09
C LEU A 231 2.79 -21.29 13.40
N MET A 232 2.49 -20.56 14.47
CA MET A 232 2.06 -21.13 15.75
C MET A 232 0.78 -21.96 15.61
N MET A 233 -0.17 -21.49 14.79
CA MET A 233 -1.40 -22.24 14.49
C MET A 233 -1.11 -23.51 13.68
N ALA A 234 -0.20 -23.45 12.71
CA ALA A 234 0.15 -24.58 11.84
C ALA A 234 0.83 -25.74 12.59
N VAL A 235 1.47 -25.47 13.72
CA VAL A 235 2.12 -26.48 14.56
C VAL A 235 1.29 -26.88 15.78
N LYS A 236 0.07 -26.34 15.94
CA LYS A 236 -0.76 -26.52 17.15
C LYS A 236 -1.00 -27.99 17.49
N ASP A 237 -1.16 -28.85 16.49
CA ASP A 237 -1.42 -30.28 16.69
C ASP A 237 -0.16 -31.08 17.11
N ASN A 238 1.02 -30.47 17.11
CA ASN A 238 2.25 -31.04 17.61
C ASN A 238 2.66 -30.32 18.90
N GLU A 239 2.15 -30.79 20.04
CA GLU A 239 2.35 -30.15 21.36
C GLU A 239 3.83 -29.90 21.68
N ASN A 240 4.71 -30.87 21.40
CA ASN A 240 6.14 -30.74 21.66
C ASN A 240 6.76 -29.59 20.86
N LEU A 241 6.48 -29.52 19.56
CA LEU A 241 6.98 -28.45 18.70
C LEU A 241 6.33 -27.11 19.06
N HIS A 242 5.03 -27.10 19.34
CA HIS A 242 4.31 -25.89 19.72
C HIS A 242 4.90 -25.29 21.01
N ASN A 243 5.13 -26.09 22.05
CA ASN A 243 5.75 -25.67 23.31
C ASN A 243 7.19 -25.18 23.11
N LEU A 244 7.97 -25.86 22.26
CA LEU A 244 9.31 -25.41 21.90
C LEU A 244 9.30 -24.01 21.25
N LEU A 245 8.35 -23.77 20.32
CA LEU A 245 8.22 -22.45 19.70
C LEU A 245 7.77 -21.38 20.68
N ILE A 246 6.87 -21.69 21.64
CA ILE A 246 6.47 -20.75 22.70
C ILE A 246 7.71 -20.29 23.48
N MET A 247 8.53 -21.23 23.92
CA MET A 247 9.75 -20.90 24.68
C MET A 247 10.73 -20.08 23.84
N LYS A 248 11.05 -20.55 22.62
CA LYS A 248 12.00 -19.87 21.72
C LYS A 248 11.55 -18.48 21.30
N ARG A 249 10.23 -18.25 21.17
CA ARG A 249 9.69 -16.96 20.75
C ARG A 249 10.07 -15.82 21.70
N LEU A 250 10.20 -16.11 23.00
CA LEU A 250 10.54 -15.12 24.02
C LEU A 250 11.98 -14.59 23.87
N ASP A 251 12.85 -15.33 23.20
CA ASP A 251 14.25 -14.97 22.99
C ASP A 251 14.44 -13.94 21.86
N TYR A 252 13.39 -13.66 21.07
CA TYR A 252 13.49 -12.86 19.85
C TYR A 252 12.60 -11.61 19.89
N SER A 253 13.14 -10.50 19.38
CA SER A 253 12.35 -9.29 19.10
C SER A 253 11.27 -9.60 18.06
N ILE A 254 10.19 -8.82 18.11
CA ILE A 254 9.02 -8.96 17.25
C ILE A 254 9.38 -9.13 15.77
N GLU A 255 10.31 -8.32 15.27
CA GLU A 255 10.74 -8.28 13.87
C GLU A 255 11.47 -9.56 13.45
N LYS A 256 12.11 -10.24 14.41
CA LYS A 256 12.93 -11.43 14.18
C LYS A 256 12.23 -12.73 14.56
N GLN A 257 11.06 -12.68 15.21
CA GLN A 257 10.35 -13.87 15.66
C GLN A 257 10.07 -14.84 14.52
N TYR A 258 9.53 -14.36 13.40
CA TYR A 258 9.13 -15.25 12.32
C TYR A 258 10.32 -15.99 11.71
N GLU A 259 11.38 -15.28 11.31
CA GLU A 259 12.54 -15.90 10.64
C GLU A 259 13.24 -16.93 11.54
N ASN A 260 13.38 -16.63 12.84
CA ASN A 260 14.01 -17.57 13.76
C ASN A 260 13.14 -18.81 14.00
N LEU A 261 11.84 -18.64 14.24
CA LEU A 261 10.93 -19.76 14.46
C LEU A 261 10.75 -20.61 13.20
N LYS A 262 10.73 -19.98 12.01
CA LYS A 262 10.75 -20.67 10.72
C LYS A 262 11.92 -21.65 10.61
N ASN A 263 13.12 -21.23 10.98
CA ASN A 263 14.30 -22.10 10.97
C ASN A 263 14.14 -23.31 11.91
N VAL A 264 13.62 -23.09 13.13
CA VAL A 264 13.36 -24.17 14.10
C VAL A 264 12.39 -25.21 13.53
N VAL A 265 11.28 -24.76 12.94
CA VAL A 265 10.26 -25.67 12.40
C VAL A 265 10.77 -26.44 11.19
N LEU A 266 11.53 -25.78 10.29
CA LEU A 266 12.12 -26.45 9.13
C LEU A 266 13.17 -27.49 9.54
N GLN A 267 13.99 -27.19 10.55
CA GLN A 267 14.94 -28.13 11.13
C GLN A 267 14.22 -29.35 11.71
N GLN A 268 13.16 -29.14 12.50
CA GLN A 268 12.37 -30.22 13.08
C GLN A 268 11.72 -31.13 12.01
N GLU A 269 11.18 -30.55 10.93
CA GLU A 269 10.61 -31.34 9.83
C GLU A 269 11.67 -32.21 9.15
N GLN A 270 12.87 -31.67 8.96
CA GLN A 270 13.98 -32.38 8.35
C GLN A 270 14.50 -33.53 9.23
N GLU A 271 14.67 -33.29 10.54
CA GLU A 271 15.08 -34.32 11.51
C GLU A 271 14.07 -35.47 11.57
N LYS A 272 12.76 -35.15 11.62
CA LYS A 272 11.69 -36.16 11.56
C LYS A 272 11.73 -36.96 10.27
N ARG A 273 12.03 -36.32 9.13
CA ARG A 273 12.15 -37.03 7.85
C ARG A 273 13.36 -37.97 7.83
N GLN A 274 14.48 -37.57 8.43
CA GLN A 274 15.68 -38.38 8.52
C GLN A 274 15.49 -39.60 9.44
N SER A 275 14.87 -39.41 10.61
CA SER A 275 14.60 -40.51 11.54
C SER A 275 13.67 -41.56 10.92
N LEU A 276 12.61 -41.14 10.22
CA LEU A 276 11.71 -42.05 9.52
C LEU A 276 12.41 -42.83 8.40
N LYS A 277 13.36 -42.20 7.68
CA LYS A 277 14.17 -42.90 6.67
C LYS A 277 15.04 -43.97 7.30
N LYS A 278 15.68 -43.67 8.44
CA LYS A 278 16.55 -44.59 9.18
C LYS A 278 15.78 -45.81 9.69
N VAL A 279 14.64 -45.58 10.34
CA VAL A 279 13.76 -46.67 10.81
C VAL A 279 13.31 -47.54 9.64
N ARG A 280 12.92 -46.93 8.51
CA ARG A 280 12.50 -47.67 7.31
C ARG A 280 13.62 -48.52 6.71
N SER A 281 14.88 -48.04 6.72
CA SER A 281 16.03 -48.84 6.28
C SER A 281 16.35 -49.99 7.23
N GLU A 282 16.28 -49.75 8.54
CA GLU A 282 16.51 -50.78 9.56
C GLU A 282 15.43 -51.88 9.51
N SER A 283 14.16 -51.50 9.36
CA SER A 283 13.06 -52.46 9.19
C SER A 283 13.08 -53.23 7.86
N LYS A 284 13.78 -52.73 6.83
CA LYS A 284 14.04 -53.49 5.60
C LYS A 284 15.16 -54.49 5.83
N SER A 285 16.29 -54.03 6.37
CA SER A 285 17.45 -54.87 6.70
C SER A 285 17.06 -56.07 7.58
N LEU A 286 16.25 -55.85 8.63
CA LEU A 286 15.76 -56.91 9.52
C LEU A 286 14.82 -57.90 8.82
N ARG A 287 14.03 -57.46 7.84
CA ARG A 287 13.17 -58.37 7.05
C ARG A 287 13.98 -59.21 6.10
N ASP A 288 15.00 -58.63 5.48
CA ASP A 288 15.85 -59.33 4.52
C ASP A 288 16.76 -60.36 5.24
N THR A 289 17.11 -60.12 6.51
CA THR A 289 17.85 -61.09 7.34
C THR A 289 16.98 -62.19 7.97
N LEU A 290 15.67 -61.98 8.13
CA LEU A 290 14.74 -63.00 8.65
C LEU A 290 14.15 -63.90 7.54
N PHE A 291 14.35 -63.56 6.27
CA PHE A 291 13.89 -64.32 5.09
C PHE A 291 15.03 -65.02 4.32
N CYS A 292 16.25 -65.03 4.86
CA CYS A 292 17.34 -65.94 4.46
C CYS A 292 17.42 -67.12 5.45
#